data_AF-A0A0K8VW76-F1
#
_entry.id   AF-A0A0K8VW76-F1
#
_cell.length_a   1.000
_cell.length_b   1.000
_cell.length_c   1.000
_cell.angle_alpha   90.00
_cell.angle_beta   90.00
_cell.angle_gamma   90.00
#
_symmetry.space_group_name_H-M   'P 1'
#
loop_
_entity.id
_entity.type
_entity.pdbx_description
1 polymer ?
#
loop_
_entity_poly.entity_id
_entity_poly.type
_entity_poly.pdbx_seq_one_letter_code
_entity_poly.pdbx_strand_id
1 'polypeptide(L)'
;MLSLQNYTITDAVQQVSESYKCKPIEGMLSHELKQFKIDGEKTIIQNPNESQRKEHEKCTFETHEVYAIDVIVSTGEGIGREKDTKVSIYKKTDENYMLKLKASRALLQEVKTKYGNMPFNIRHFDEETKARMGVVECVSHKMIEPFQVLYEKPAEYVAQFKHTVLLMPNGVNLVTGIPFTEELYVSEHSIAQPELKELVATPLQPSKKGKGGAKKGKGSSAAAVGADAAAAASKVETTPAVETKA
;
A
#
# COMPACT_ATOMS: atom_id res chain seq x y z
N MET A 1 -9.63 -20.78 -13.30
CA MET A 1 -8.90 -19.58 -12.87
C MET A 1 -7.62 -19.54 -13.68
N LEU A 2 -7.50 -18.62 -14.64
CA LEU A 2 -6.20 -18.33 -15.23
C LEU A 2 -5.31 -17.84 -14.07
N SER A 3 -4.19 -18.50 -13.85
CA SER A 3 -3.20 -18.09 -12.84
C SER A 3 -2.68 -16.72 -13.22
N LEU A 4 -3.18 -15.67 -12.56
CA LEU A 4 -2.75 -14.29 -12.79
C LEU A 4 -1.28 -14.18 -12.36
N GLN A 5 -0.45 -13.64 -13.25
CA GLN A 5 0.97 -13.41 -12.99
C GLN A 5 1.21 -11.93 -12.68
N ASN A 6 2.26 -11.65 -11.90
CA ASN A 6 2.62 -10.29 -11.53
C ASN A 6 2.83 -9.34 -12.73
N TYR A 7 3.51 -9.79 -13.78
CA TYR A 7 3.75 -8.96 -14.97
C TYR A 7 2.47 -8.58 -15.73
N THR A 8 1.39 -9.36 -15.64
CA THR A 8 0.10 -8.97 -16.22
C THR A 8 -0.44 -7.70 -15.56
N ILE A 9 -0.21 -7.54 -14.25
CA ILE A 9 -0.59 -6.33 -13.51
C ILE A 9 0.33 -5.18 -13.88
N THR A 10 1.65 -5.42 -13.93
CA THR A 10 2.64 -4.42 -14.35
C THR A 10 2.30 -3.83 -15.72
N ASP A 11 2.02 -4.69 -16.70
CA ASP A 11 1.73 -4.26 -18.08
C ASP A 11 0.38 -3.53 -18.17
N ALA A 12 -0.63 -3.95 -17.40
CA ALA A 12 -1.92 -3.26 -17.34
C ALA A 12 -1.79 -1.83 -16.75
N VAL A 13 -1.06 -1.69 -15.63
CA VAL A 13 -0.80 -0.37 -15.01
C VAL A 13 -0.04 0.54 -15.97
N GLN A 14 0.94 0.00 -16.70
CA GLN A 14 1.68 0.74 -17.71
C GLN A 14 0.76 1.25 -18.84
N GLN A 15 -0.06 0.39 -19.42
CA GLN A 15 -0.96 0.75 -20.52
C GLN A 15 -2.04 1.76 -20.12
N VAL A 16 -2.58 1.65 -18.90
CA VAL A 16 -3.52 2.65 -18.36
C VAL A 16 -2.80 3.99 -18.20
N SER A 17 -1.61 4.00 -17.60
CA SER A 17 -0.85 5.25 -17.38
C SER A 17 -0.50 5.95 -18.69
N GLU A 18 -0.08 5.20 -19.71
CA GLU A 18 0.23 5.73 -21.05
C GLU A 18 -0.97 6.37 -21.75
N SER A 19 -2.18 5.86 -21.49
CA SER A 19 -3.42 6.45 -22.02
C SER A 19 -3.64 7.88 -21.50
N TYR A 20 -3.16 8.18 -20.29
CA TYR A 20 -3.20 9.51 -19.68
C TYR A 20 -1.89 10.32 -19.86
N LYS A 21 -1.00 9.88 -20.77
CA LYS A 21 0.32 10.50 -20.99
C LYS A 21 1.19 10.57 -19.74
N CYS A 22 0.96 9.64 -18.80
CA CYS A 22 1.70 9.51 -17.57
C CYS A 22 2.57 8.25 -17.58
N LYS A 23 3.50 8.15 -16.64
CA LYS A 23 4.37 6.98 -16.47
C LYS A 23 4.40 6.51 -15.01
N PRO A 24 4.26 5.21 -14.73
CA PRO A 24 4.53 4.68 -13.40
C PRO A 24 5.98 4.93 -13.00
N ILE A 25 6.23 5.15 -11.70
CA ILE A 25 7.60 5.31 -11.20
C ILE A 25 8.36 3.99 -11.34
N GLU A 26 9.54 4.06 -11.96
CA GLU A 26 10.44 2.93 -12.19
C GLU A 26 10.84 2.23 -10.89
N GLY A 27 10.75 0.91 -10.89
CA GLY A 27 11.29 0.05 -9.84
C GLY A 27 10.48 0.02 -8.53
N MET A 28 9.32 0.66 -8.47
CA MET A 28 8.47 0.63 -7.26
C MET A 28 7.81 -0.74 -7.10
N LEU A 29 7.78 -1.24 -5.86
CA LEU A 29 7.29 -2.58 -5.52
C LEU A 29 6.00 -2.52 -4.71
N SER A 30 5.01 -3.31 -5.12
CA SER A 30 3.91 -3.75 -4.26
C SER A 30 4.28 -5.09 -3.63
N HIS A 31 4.14 -5.21 -2.32
CA HIS A 31 4.61 -6.38 -1.56
C HIS A 31 3.47 -7.26 -1.08
N GLU A 32 3.72 -8.57 -1.08
CA GLU A 32 2.98 -9.51 -0.23
C GLU A 32 3.18 -9.14 1.24
N LEU A 33 2.11 -9.19 2.02
CA LEU A 33 2.11 -8.96 3.46
C LEU A 33 1.96 -10.28 4.20
N LYS A 34 2.86 -10.53 5.17
CA LYS A 34 2.78 -11.67 6.09
C LYS A 34 2.74 -11.17 7.53
N GLN A 35 2.49 -12.07 8.46
CA GLN A 35 2.54 -11.73 9.88
C GLN A 35 3.92 -11.18 10.25
N PHE A 36 3.96 -9.95 10.77
CA PHE A 36 5.19 -9.23 11.13
C PHE A 36 6.20 -8.97 10.00
N LYS A 37 5.80 -9.12 8.73
CA LYS A 37 6.66 -8.88 7.55
C LYS A 37 5.88 -8.10 6.50
N ILE A 38 6.31 -6.87 6.23
CA ILE A 38 5.66 -5.95 5.28
C ILE A 38 6.19 -6.08 3.84
N ASP A 39 7.31 -6.77 3.69
CA ASP A 39 8.09 -6.94 2.48
C ASP A 39 8.25 -8.42 2.18
N GLY A 40 7.13 -9.08 1.90
CA GLY A 40 7.10 -10.46 1.44
C GLY A 40 7.86 -10.68 0.12
N GLU A 41 8.11 -11.94 -0.19
CA GLU A 41 8.93 -12.36 -1.34
C GLU A 41 8.19 -12.13 -2.66
N LYS A 42 6.88 -12.41 -2.71
CA LYS A 42 6.07 -12.15 -3.89
C LYS A 42 5.83 -10.65 -4.02
N THR A 43 6.26 -10.09 -5.15
CA THR A 43 6.15 -8.66 -5.42
C THR A 43 5.67 -8.37 -6.84
N ILE A 44 5.05 -7.20 -7.00
CA ILE A 44 4.69 -6.63 -8.30
C ILE A 44 5.53 -5.39 -8.50
N ILE A 45 6.31 -5.36 -9.59
CA ILE A 45 7.18 -4.23 -9.93
C ILE A 45 6.49 -3.32 -10.95
N GLN A 46 6.62 -2.01 -10.77
CA GLN A 46 6.16 -1.00 -11.72
C GLN A 46 7.30 -0.54 -12.63
N ASN A 47 6.98 -0.39 -13.92
CA ASN A 47 7.87 0.15 -14.95
C ASN A 47 9.34 -0.34 -14.79
N PRO A 48 9.60 -1.67 -14.77
CA PRO A 48 10.94 -2.19 -14.52
C PRO A 48 11.86 -1.93 -15.73
N ASN A 49 13.09 -1.51 -15.47
CA ASN A 49 14.14 -1.50 -16.48
C ASN A 49 14.60 -2.93 -16.87
N GLU A 50 15.44 -3.06 -17.88
CA GLU A 50 15.87 -4.37 -18.38
C GLU A 50 16.61 -5.24 -17.34
N SER A 51 17.36 -4.64 -16.42
CA SER A 51 18.05 -5.37 -15.35
C SER A 51 17.03 -5.87 -14.33
N GLN A 52 16.18 -4.97 -13.85
CA GLN A 52 15.12 -5.27 -12.89
C GLN A 52 14.18 -6.36 -13.42
N ARG A 53 13.83 -6.33 -14.71
CA ARG A 53 12.98 -7.35 -15.33
C ARG A 53 13.63 -8.74 -15.37
N LYS A 54 14.97 -8.81 -15.43
CA LYS A 54 15.72 -10.08 -15.40
C LYS A 54 15.87 -10.62 -13.98
N GLU A 55 16.05 -9.73 -13.00
CA GLU A 55 16.25 -10.08 -11.60
C GLU A 55 14.95 -10.33 -10.85
N HIS A 56 13.85 -9.70 -11.27
CA HIS A 56 12.55 -9.79 -10.62
C HIS A 56 11.85 -11.10 -10.94
N GLU A 57 11.58 -11.87 -9.89
CA GLU A 57 10.98 -13.20 -10.00
C GLU A 57 9.52 -13.14 -10.46
N LYS A 58 9.18 -13.99 -11.43
CA LYS A 58 7.80 -14.18 -11.85
C LYS A 58 7.06 -14.97 -10.79
N CYS A 59 5.99 -14.40 -10.24
CA CYS A 59 5.15 -15.08 -9.27
C CYS A 59 3.70 -15.18 -9.74
N THR A 60 3.02 -16.21 -9.22
CA THR A 60 1.58 -16.40 -9.34
C THR A 60 0.92 -16.12 -8.01
N PHE A 61 -0.24 -15.47 -8.06
CA PHE A 61 -1.04 -15.15 -6.88
C PHE A 61 -1.88 -16.35 -6.43
N GLU A 62 -1.98 -16.54 -5.12
CA GLU A 62 -2.71 -17.64 -4.51
C GLU A 62 -3.85 -17.14 -3.61
N THR A 63 -4.82 -18.01 -3.37
CA THR A 63 -5.91 -17.70 -2.45
C THR A 63 -5.38 -17.65 -1.02
N HIS A 64 -5.93 -16.73 -0.21
CA HIS A 64 -5.52 -16.39 1.15
C HIS A 64 -4.23 -15.59 1.29
N GLU A 65 -3.67 -15.09 0.19
CA GLU A 65 -2.58 -14.12 0.23
C GLU A 65 -3.10 -12.69 0.45
N VAL A 66 -2.22 -11.83 0.97
CA VAL A 66 -2.49 -10.42 1.26
C VAL A 66 -1.43 -9.58 0.58
N TYR A 67 -1.82 -8.49 -0.08
CA TYR A 67 -0.88 -7.60 -0.77
C TYR A 67 -1.12 -6.14 -0.40
N ALA A 68 -0.04 -5.38 -0.25
CA ALA A 68 -0.06 -3.92 -0.30
C ALA A 68 0.20 -3.48 -1.73
N ILE A 69 -0.87 -3.17 -2.45
CA ILE A 69 -0.82 -2.62 -3.80
C ILE A 69 -0.51 -1.13 -3.69
N ASP A 70 0.64 -0.72 -4.20
CA ASP A 70 1.13 0.65 -4.20
C ASP A 70 1.30 1.09 -5.65
N VAL A 71 0.43 1.97 -6.14
CA VAL A 71 0.49 2.51 -7.51
C VAL A 71 0.96 3.95 -7.44
N ILE A 72 2.10 4.24 -8.07
CA ILE A 72 2.72 5.56 -8.05
C ILE A 72 2.97 5.99 -9.49
N VAL A 73 2.31 7.05 -9.91
CA VAL A 73 2.30 7.52 -11.30
C VAL A 73 2.76 8.98 -11.37
N SER A 74 3.62 9.28 -12.33
CA SER A 74 4.16 10.61 -12.63
C SER A 74 3.61 11.14 -13.94
N THR A 75 3.39 12.46 -14.03
CA THR A 75 3.17 13.16 -15.30
C THR A 75 4.45 13.32 -16.14
N GLY A 76 5.62 13.13 -15.52
CA GLY A 76 6.94 13.31 -16.11
C GLY A 76 7.57 12.03 -16.67
N GLU A 77 8.85 11.82 -16.38
CA GLU A 77 9.63 10.69 -16.92
C GLU A 77 9.38 9.39 -16.16
N GLY A 78 8.89 9.46 -14.93
CA GLY A 78 8.68 8.29 -14.09
C GLY A 78 9.96 7.80 -13.41
N ILE A 79 10.99 8.64 -13.31
CA ILE A 79 12.29 8.29 -12.72
C ILE A 79 12.43 9.03 -11.39
N GLY A 80 12.37 8.29 -10.28
CA GLY A 80 12.60 8.84 -8.94
C GLY A 80 14.06 9.23 -8.74
N ARG A 81 14.31 10.49 -8.39
CA ARG A 81 15.66 11.03 -8.16
C ARG A 81 15.84 11.36 -6.68
N GLU A 82 16.97 10.94 -6.13
CA GLU A 82 17.37 11.36 -4.79
C GLU A 82 17.83 12.83 -4.81
N LYS A 83 17.54 13.54 -3.71
CA LYS A 83 18.05 14.89 -3.43
C LYS A 83 18.66 14.89 -2.03
N ASP A 84 19.24 16.01 -1.61
CA ASP A 84 19.85 16.19 -0.27
C ASP A 84 18.84 16.24 0.89
N THR A 85 17.66 15.64 0.72
CA THR A 85 16.63 15.59 1.77
C THR A 85 16.97 14.51 2.79
N LYS A 86 16.92 14.90 4.06
CA LYS A 86 17.21 13.98 5.17
C LYS A 86 16.16 12.88 5.25
N VAL A 87 16.63 11.65 5.23
CA VAL A 87 15.81 10.46 5.51
C VAL A 87 15.36 10.48 6.96
N SER A 88 14.10 10.12 7.19
CA SER A 88 13.53 10.00 8.54
C SER A 88 12.84 8.67 8.80
N ILE A 89 12.59 7.87 7.77
CA ILE A 89 11.90 6.59 7.85
C ILE A 89 12.89 5.47 7.58
N TYR A 90 12.87 4.46 8.44
CA TYR A 90 13.81 3.36 8.43
C TYR A 90 13.08 2.06 8.79
N LYS A 91 13.62 0.91 8.37
CA LYS A 91 13.14 -0.42 8.77
C LYS A 91 14.33 -1.28 9.19
N LYS A 92 14.18 -2.06 10.25
CA LYS A 92 15.19 -3.05 10.64
C LYS A 92 15.20 -4.20 9.62
N THR A 93 16.38 -4.67 9.26
CA THR A 93 16.58 -5.88 8.44
C THR A 93 16.93 -7.08 9.32
N ASP A 94 17.02 -8.28 8.76
CA ASP A 94 17.44 -9.49 9.49
C ASP A 94 18.96 -9.69 9.56
N GLU A 95 19.73 -8.75 8.99
CA GLU A 95 21.19 -8.76 9.07
C GLU A 95 21.66 -8.67 10.52
N ASN A 96 22.80 -9.31 10.79
CA ASN A 96 23.41 -9.32 12.12
C ASN A 96 24.86 -8.88 12.04
N TYR A 97 25.14 -7.71 12.62
CA TYR A 97 26.46 -7.11 12.68
C TYR A 97 26.74 -6.61 14.10
N MET A 98 27.99 -6.77 14.54
CA MET A 98 28.45 -6.28 15.84
C MET A 98 28.78 -4.79 15.75
N LEU A 99 27.78 -3.94 16.06
CA LEU A 99 27.92 -2.48 16.08
C LEU A 99 28.97 -2.02 17.09
N LYS A 100 29.83 -1.09 16.69
CA LYS A 100 30.95 -0.55 17.48
C LYS A 100 30.52 0.66 18.31
N LEU A 101 29.65 1.53 17.81
CA LEU A 101 29.21 2.71 18.56
C LEU A 101 28.16 2.35 19.61
N LYS A 102 28.28 2.95 20.80
CA LYS A 102 27.29 2.81 21.89
C LYS A 102 25.92 3.33 21.47
N ALA A 103 25.88 4.44 20.71
CA ALA A 103 24.64 5.02 20.20
C ALA A 103 23.91 4.08 19.25
N SER A 104 24.61 3.42 18.32
CA SER A 104 24.02 2.47 17.37
C SER A 104 23.44 1.24 18.08
N ARG A 105 24.15 0.70 19.08
CA ARG A 105 23.64 -0.42 19.89
C ARG A 105 22.37 -0.03 20.67
N ALA A 106 22.37 1.16 21.28
CA ALA A 106 21.21 1.68 22.00
C ALA A 106 20.00 1.86 21.07
N LEU A 107 20.22 2.48 19.90
CA LEU A 107 19.20 2.66 18.87
C LEU A 107 18.62 1.32 18.42
N LEU A 108 19.47 0.36 18.06
CA LEU A 108 19.02 -0.94 17.57
C LEU A 108 18.23 -1.72 18.63
N GLN A 109 18.61 -1.61 19.90
CA GLN A 109 17.88 -2.23 21.01
C GLN A 109 16.50 -1.60 21.16
N GLU A 110 16.40 -0.27 21.13
CA GLU A 110 15.14 0.44 21.22
C GLU A 110 14.24 0.12 20.01
N VAL A 111 14.79 0.05 18.79
CA VAL A 111 14.06 -0.35 17.59
C VAL A 111 13.46 -1.75 17.74
N LYS A 112 14.26 -2.72 18.19
CA LYS A 112 13.80 -4.10 18.40
C LYS A 112 12.65 -4.18 19.41
N THR A 113 12.71 -3.38 20.48
CA THR A 113 11.68 -3.40 21.53
C THR A 113 10.42 -2.63 21.14
N LYS A 114 10.53 -1.45 20.52
CA LYS A 114 9.38 -0.57 20.21
C LYS A 114 8.71 -0.91 18.87
N TYR A 115 9.49 -1.23 17.84
CA TYR A 115 8.99 -1.35 16.46
C TYR A 115 9.14 -2.76 15.87
N GLY A 116 10.06 -3.58 16.41
CA GLY A 116 10.33 -4.92 15.89
C GLY A 116 10.84 -4.85 14.44
N ASN A 117 10.08 -5.45 13.52
CA ASN A 117 10.39 -5.46 12.08
C ASN A 117 9.60 -4.40 11.29
N MET A 118 8.79 -3.58 11.96
CA MET A 118 8.00 -2.54 11.31
C MET A 118 8.84 -1.29 11.01
N PRO A 119 8.53 -0.54 9.94
CA PRO A 119 9.14 0.76 9.70
C PRO A 119 8.86 1.73 10.85
N PHE A 120 9.81 2.63 11.09
CA PHE A 120 9.74 3.61 12.16
C PHE A 120 10.27 4.97 11.70
N ASN A 121 9.79 6.04 12.35
CA ASN A 121 10.30 7.38 12.15
C ASN A 121 11.35 7.72 13.21
N ILE A 122 12.51 8.23 12.80
CA ILE A 122 13.60 8.62 13.71
C ILE A 122 13.22 9.78 14.65
N ARG A 123 12.16 10.54 14.33
CA ARG A 123 11.65 11.62 15.18
C ARG A 123 10.89 11.14 16.41
N HIS A 124 10.51 9.86 16.47
CA HIS A 124 9.81 9.29 17.63
C HIS A 124 10.77 8.87 18.76
N PHE A 125 12.08 9.10 18.61
CA PHE A 125 13.07 8.83 19.65
C PHE A 125 13.26 10.06 20.52
N ASP A 126 13.29 9.87 21.84
CA ASP A 126 13.43 10.97 22.81
C ASP A 126 14.75 11.74 22.62
N GLU A 127 15.82 11.03 22.26
CA GLU A 127 17.14 11.59 21.97
C GLU A 127 17.47 11.57 20.48
N GLU A 128 16.78 12.40 19.68
CA GLU A 128 16.91 12.43 18.22
C GLU A 128 18.37 12.57 17.74
N THR A 129 19.19 13.41 18.37
CA THR A 129 20.60 13.61 17.99
C THR A 129 21.42 12.32 18.11
N LYS A 130 21.20 11.54 19.18
CA LYS A 130 21.91 10.26 19.36
C LYS A 130 21.38 9.20 18.41
N ALA A 131 20.07 9.17 18.16
CA ALA A 131 19.47 8.29 17.17
C ALA A 131 20.04 8.56 15.76
N ARG A 132 20.15 9.83 15.36
CA ARG A 132 20.75 10.21 14.07
C ARG A 132 22.21 9.83 13.94
N MET A 133 22.99 9.92 15.01
CA MET A 133 24.37 9.45 14.99
C MET A 133 24.45 7.92 14.89
N GLY A 134 23.59 7.20 15.61
CA GLY A 134 23.56 5.73 15.61
C GLY A 134 23.06 5.12 14.31
N VAL A 135 22.12 5.76 13.62
CA VAL A 135 21.51 5.20 12.39
C VAL A 135 22.52 5.11 11.25
N VAL A 136 23.53 5.99 11.20
CA VAL A 136 24.55 6.01 10.13
C VAL A 136 25.32 4.69 10.09
N GLU A 137 25.78 4.20 11.24
CA GLU A 137 26.49 2.90 11.32
C GLU A 137 25.54 1.74 10.98
N CYS A 138 24.31 1.77 11.50
CA CYS A 138 23.33 0.72 11.23
C CYS A 138 22.98 0.61 9.73
N VAL A 139 22.85 1.74 9.02
CA VAL A 139 22.62 1.78 7.58
C VAL A 139 23.85 1.30 6.81
N SER A 140 25.05 1.76 7.20
CA SER A 140 26.31 1.34 6.55
C SER A 140 26.53 -0.17 6.61
N HIS A 141 26.04 -0.83 7.66
CA HIS A 141 26.14 -2.29 7.84
C HIS A 141 24.85 -3.03 7.50
N LYS A 142 23.92 -2.38 6.78
CA LYS A 142 22.66 -2.96 6.30
C LYS A 142 21.75 -3.55 7.40
N MET A 143 21.98 -3.18 8.66
CA MET A 143 21.15 -3.57 9.82
C MET A 143 19.80 -2.84 9.82
N ILE A 144 19.79 -1.65 9.23
CA ILE A 144 18.64 -0.78 9.07
C ILE A 144 18.63 -0.29 7.62
N GLU A 145 17.49 -0.44 6.97
CA GLU A 145 17.25 0.00 5.61
C GLU A 145 16.56 1.37 5.62
N PRO A 146 17.12 2.39 4.93
CA PRO A 146 16.49 3.70 4.79
C PRO A 146 15.40 3.69 3.72
N PHE A 147 14.31 4.42 3.97
CA PHE A 147 13.28 4.70 2.96
C PHE A 147 13.58 6.06 2.35
N GLN A 148 14.31 6.06 1.24
CA GLN A 148 14.77 7.27 0.57
C GLN A 148 13.60 8.15 0.12
N VAL A 149 13.75 9.47 0.24
CA VAL A 149 12.78 10.42 -0.29
C VAL A 149 13.14 10.68 -1.76
N LEU A 150 12.26 10.24 -2.65
CA LEU A 150 12.43 10.40 -4.09
C LEU A 150 11.66 11.61 -4.60
N TYR A 151 12.21 12.26 -5.60
CA TYR A 151 11.63 13.43 -6.25
C TYR A 151 11.54 13.24 -7.77
N GLU A 152 10.49 13.79 -8.35
CA GLU A 152 10.47 14.12 -9.78
C GLU A 152 11.15 15.47 -10.04
N LYS A 153 11.33 15.76 -11.33
CA LYS A 153 11.63 17.07 -11.89
C LYS A 153 10.65 18.12 -11.36
N PRO A 154 11.12 19.37 -11.19
CA PRO A 154 10.24 20.48 -10.84
C PRO A 154 9.11 20.61 -11.87
N ALA A 155 7.93 21.03 -11.40
CA ALA A 155 6.70 21.23 -12.17
C ALA A 155 5.98 19.95 -12.65
N GLU A 156 6.48 18.76 -12.33
CA GLU A 156 5.76 17.51 -12.52
C GLU A 156 4.96 17.11 -11.27
N TYR A 157 3.90 16.33 -11.48
CA TYR A 157 3.05 15.82 -10.41
C TYR A 157 3.20 14.31 -10.28
N VAL A 158 3.17 13.84 -9.03
CA VAL A 158 3.16 12.41 -8.71
C VAL A 158 1.92 12.11 -7.87
N ALA A 159 1.12 11.16 -8.34
CA ALA A 159 -0.04 10.65 -7.61
C ALA A 159 0.26 9.24 -7.07
N GLN A 160 -0.15 8.98 -5.84
CA GLN A 160 0.03 7.69 -5.19
C GLN A 160 -1.29 7.19 -4.61
N PHE A 161 -1.63 5.95 -4.93
CA PHE A 161 -2.72 5.21 -4.29
C PHE A 161 -2.20 3.90 -3.73
N LYS A 162 -2.44 3.70 -2.43
CA LYS A 162 -2.01 2.50 -1.71
C LYS A 162 -3.20 1.81 -1.07
N HIS A 163 -3.36 0.54 -1.37
CA HIS A 163 -4.45 -0.30 -0.90
C HIS A 163 -3.94 -1.64 -0.41
N THR A 164 -4.51 -2.12 0.68
CA THR A 164 -4.31 -3.48 1.16
C THR A 164 -5.45 -4.35 0.66
N VAL A 165 -5.09 -5.39 -0.09
CA VAL A 165 -6.05 -6.34 -0.70
C VAL A 165 -5.86 -7.73 -0.14
N LEU A 166 -6.99 -8.42 0.09
CA LEU A 166 -7.03 -9.81 0.53
C LEU A 166 -7.55 -10.64 -0.63
N LEU A 167 -6.81 -11.67 -1.01
CA LEU A 167 -7.22 -12.62 -2.04
C LEU A 167 -8.06 -13.71 -1.38
N MET A 168 -9.37 -13.65 -1.50
CA MET A 168 -10.29 -14.60 -0.89
C MET A 168 -10.92 -15.50 -1.97
N PRO A 169 -11.45 -16.69 -1.62
CA PRO A 169 -12.11 -17.57 -2.61
C PRO A 169 -13.28 -16.89 -3.33
N ASN A 170 -13.90 -15.88 -2.71
CA ASN A 170 -15.00 -15.10 -3.26
C ASN A 170 -14.55 -13.87 -4.07
N GLY A 171 -13.25 -13.66 -4.27
CA GLY A 171 -12.70 -12.53 -5.02
C GLY A 171 -11.72 -11.67 -4.21
N VAL A 172 -11.40 -10.50 -4.76
CA VAL A 172 -10.47 -9.55 -4.12
C VAL A 172 -11.25 -8.68 -3.15
N ASN A 173 -10.81 -8.63 -1.89
CA ASN A 173 -11.38 -7.76 -0.88
C ASN A 173 -10.44 -6.59 -0.58
N LEU A 174 -10.90 -5.38 -0.86
CA LEU A 174 -10.19 -4.14 -0.57
C LEU A 174 -10.44 -3.75 0.89
N VAL A 175 -9.41 -3.75 1.72
CA VAL A 175 -9.54 -3.46 3.16
C VAL A 175 -9.24 -2.01 3.49
N THR A 176 -8.33 -1.40 2.76
CA THR A 176 -7.93 0.00 2.95
C THR A 176 -8.12 0.78 1.66
N GLY A 177 -8.27 2.09 1.78
CA GLY A 177 -8.31 3.00 0.66
C GLY A 177 -8.64 4.41 1.10
N ILE A 178 -8.30 5.35 0.23
CA ILE A 178 -8.64 6.76 0.40
C ILE A 178 -9.94 7.01 -0.37
N PRO A 179 -10.93 7.71 0.21
CA PRO A 179 -12.09 8.15 -0.55
C PRO A 179 -11.64 8.94 -1.79
N PHE A 180 -12.05 8.48 -2.96
CA PHE A 180 -11.73 9.10 -4.23
C PHE A 180 -13.02 9.51 -4.94
N THR A 181 -13.17 10.81 -5.17
CA THR A 181 -14.34 11.37 -5.86
C THR A 181 -13.92 11.73 -7.28
N GLU A 182 -14.22 10.84 -8.21
CA GLU A 182 -13.84 10.97 -9.62
C GLU A 182 -14.35 12.26 -10.26
N GLU A 183 -15.54 12.75 -9.84
CA GLU A 183 -16.17 13.98 -10.35
C GLU A 183 -15.31 15.25 -10.15
N LEU A 184 -14.36 15.23 -9.22
CA LEU A 184 -13.45 16.36 -8.99
C LEU A 184 -12.32 16.45 -10.02
N TYR A 185 -12.13 15.41 -10.84
CA TYR A 185 -11.01 15.29 -11.76
C TYR A 185 -11.52 15.26 -13.20
N VAL A 186 -11.20 16.30 -13.96
CA VAL A 186 -11.50 16.39 -15.38
C VAL A 186 -10.22 16.16 -16.16
N SER A 187 -10.24 15.18 -17.06
CA SER A 187 -9.11 14.82 -17.91
C SER A 187 -9.51 14.92 -19.38
N GLU A 188 -8.62 15.47 -20.21
CA GLU A 188 -8.75 15.45 -21.67
C GLU A 188 -8.44 14.06 -22.27
N HIS A 189 -7.83 13.19 -21.46
CA HIS A 189 -7.44 11.84 -21.82
C HIS A 189 -8.37 10.79 -21.19
N SER A 190 -8.49 9.65 -21.86
CA SER A 190 -9.21 8.48 -21.37
C SER A 190 -8.47 7.22 -21.79
N ILE A 191 -8.75 6.10 -21.12
CA ILE A 191 -8.17 4.79 -21.45
C ILE A 191 -8.38 4.51 -22.94
N ALA A 192 -7.33 4.16 -23.69
CA ALA A 192 -7.45 3.96 -25.14
C ALA A 192 -7.95 2.55 -25.48
N GLN A 193 -7.51 1.54 -24.72
CA GLN A 193 -7.75 0.13 -25.00
C GLN A 193 -9.14 -0.30 -24.52
N PRO A 194 -9.97 -0.92 -25.38
CA PRO A 194 -11.32 -1.35 -25.01
C PRO A 194 -11.32 -2.43 -23.92
N GLU A 195 -10.39 -3.39 -24.00
CA GLU A 195 -10.26 -4.47 -23.02
C GLU A 195 -9.98 -3.94 -21.59
N LEU A 196 -9.15 -2.90 -21.47
CA LEU A 196 -8.85 -2.27 -20.18
C LEU A 196 -10.03 -1.46 -19.64
N LYS A 197 -10.85 -0.85 -20.51
CA LYS A 197 -12.10 -0.19 -20.07
C LYS A 197 -13.07 -1.18 -19.44
N GLU A 198 -13.25 -2.34 -20.09
CA GLU A 198 -14.09 -3.41 -19.57
C GLU A 198 -13.54 -3.97 -18.25
N LEU A 199 -12.22 -4.13 -18.16
CA LEU A 199 -11.56 -4.59 -16.94
C LEU A 199 -11.78 -3.62 -15.76
N VAL A 200 -11.59 -2.32 -15.97
CA VAL A 200 -11.77 -1.30 -14.91
C VAL A 200 -13.24 -1.18 -14.49
N ALA A 201 -14.19 -1.39 -15.40
CA ALA A 201 -15.62 -1.41 -15.07
C ALA A 201 -16.05 -2.68 -14.31
N THR A 202 -15.21 -3.72 -14.27
CA THR A 202 -15.54 -4.98 -13.60
C THR A 202 -15.46 -4.79 -12.07
N PRO A 203 -16.52 -5.16 -11.33
CA PRO A 203 -16.51 -5.03 -9.88
C PRO A 203 -15.50 -6.00 -9.25
N LEU A 204 -14.76 -5.53 -8.24
CA LEU A 204 -13.74 -6.32 -7.52
C LEU A 204 -14.32 -7.56 -6.80
N GLN A 205 -15.58 -7.47 -6.38
CA GLN A 205 -16.33 -8.58 -5.81
C GLN A 205 -17.50 -8.97 -6.71
N PRO A 206 -17.77 -10.28 -6.87
CA PRO A 206 -18.95 -10.72 -7.58
C PRO A 206 -20.20 -10.18 -6.87
N SER A 207 -21.11 -9.58 -7.64
CA SER A 207 -22.38 -9.10 -7.11
C SER A 207 -23.05 -10.22 -6.32
N LYS A 208 -23.41 -9.96 -5.06
CA LYS A 208 -24.22 -10.90 -4.28
C LYS A 208 -25.53 -11.08 -5.04
N LYS A 209 -25.69 -12.19 -5.77
CA LYS A 209 -27.01 -12.63 -6.23
C LYS A 209 -27.90 -12.69 -4.99
N GLY A 210 -28.84 -11.76 -4.91
CA GLY A 210 -29.82 -11.73 -3.83
C GLY A 210 -30.48 -13.09 -3.75
N LYS A 211 -30.47 -13.71 -2.57
CA LYS A 211 -31.40 -14.80 -2.26
C LYS A 211 -32.80 -14.17 -2.20
N GLY A 212 -33.43 -14.08 -3.37
CA GLY A 212 -34.83 -13.74 -3.52
C GLY A 212 -35.70 -14.89 -2.97
N GLY A 213 -36.44 -14.58 -1.91
CA GLY A 213 -37.85 -14.95 -1.73
C GLY A 213 -38.23 -16.43 -1.64
N ALA A 214 -38.59 -16.86 -0.43
CA ALA A 214 -39.70 -17.79 -0.22
C ALA A 214 -40.60 -17.29 0.94
N LYS A 215 -41.70 -16.61 0.59
CA LYS A 215 -42.98 -16.64 1.33
C LYS A 215 -43.54 -18.06 1.13
N LYS A 216 -44.17 -18.80 2.05
CA LYS A 216 -45.16 -18.46 3.09
C LYS A 216 -45.42 -19.75 3.90
N GLY A 217 -45.62 -19.65 5.22
CA GLY A 217 -46.13 -20.77 6.03
C GLY A 217 -46.53 -20.30 7.42
N LYS A 218 -47.84 -20.06 7.62
CA LYS A 218 -48.47 -19.51 8.83
C LYS A 218 -48.75 -20.65 9.81
N GLY A 219 -48.35 -20.52 11.08
CA GLY A 219 -48.69 -21.46 12.16
C GLY A 219 -48.32 -20.88 13.52
N SER A 220 -49.33 -20.44 14.26
CA SER A 220 -49.28 -19.73 15.55
C SER A 220 -49.00 -20.68 16.73
N SER A 221 -48.14 -20.27 17.68
CA SER A 221 -48.47 -20.35 19.11
C SER A 221 -47.66 -19.32 19.90
N ALA A 222 -48.30 -18.75 20.91
CA ALA A 222 -47.89 -17.58 21.67
C ALA A 222 -47.39 -17.94 23.08
N ALA A 223 -46.41 -17.19 23.58
CA ALA A 223 -46.21 -16.73 24.98
C ALA A 223 -44.82 -16.06 25.07
N ALA A 224 -44.72 -14.72 25.15
CA ALA A 224 -44.47 -13.93 26.38
C ALA A 224 -43.12 -14.29 27.05
N VAL A 225 -42.13 -13.41 27.28
CA VAL A 225 -42.12 -12.08 27.93
C VAL A 225 -40.74 -11.40 27.66
N GLY A 226 -40.68 -10.06 27.60
CA GLY A 226 -39.51 -9.29 28.07
C GLY A 226 -38.85 -8.35 27.05
N ALA A 227 -39.17 -7.05 27.17
CA ALA A 227 -38.54 -5.94 26.48
C ALA A 227 -37.12 -5.65 26.99
N ASP A 228 -36.19 -5.23 26.13
CA ASP A 228 -35.82 -3.81 26.04
C ASP A 228 -34.98 -3.52 24.78
N ALA A 229 -35.22 -2.36 24.20
CA ALA A 229 -34.61 -1.87 22.98
C ALA A 229 -33.65 -0.73 23.33
N ALA A 230 -32.39 -0.84 22.93
CA ALA A 230 -31.52 0.32 22.82
C ALA A 230 -30.53 0.11 21.67
N ALA A 231 -30.92 0.64 20.51
CA ALA A 231 -30.01 0.99 19.44
C ALA A 231 -29.10 2.11 19.93
N ALA A 232 -27.78 1.88 19.94
CA ALA A 232 -26.79 2.94 20.11
C ALA A 232 -25.97 3.04 18.83
N ALA A 233 -26.36 4.00 17.99
CA ALA A 233 -25.53 4.54 16.93
C ALA A 233 -24.38 5.33 17.56
N SER A 234 -23.14 4.91 17.32
CA SER A 234 -21.97 5.74 17.64
C SER A 234 -21.64 6.64 16.45
N LYS A 235 -21.93 7.93 16.63
CA LYS A 235 -21.62 9.03 15.73
C LYS A 235 -20.11 9.11 15.49
N VAL A 236 -19.74 9.29 14.22
CA VAL A 236 -18.42 9.75 13.80
C VAL A 236 -18.33 11.22 14.18
N GLU A 237 -17.44 11.54 15.11
CA GLU A 237 -17.15 12.91 15.51
C GLU A 237 -16.14 13.51 14.53
N THR A 238 -16.62 14.44 13.69
CA THR A 238 -15.82 15.24 12.78
C THR A 238 -15.06 16.30 13.57
N THR A 239 -13.75 16.17 13.66
CA THR A 239 -12.85 17.25 14.10
C THR A 239 -12.65 18.25 12.95
N PRO A 240 -12.71 19.57 13.20
CA PRO A 240 -12.66 20.57 12.14
C PRO A 240 -11.25 20.75 11.58
N ALA A 241 -11.20 21.02 10.28
CA ALA A 241 -10.01 21.34 9.51
C ALA A 241 -9.30 22.58 10.07
N VAL A 242 -7.99 22.46 10.29
CA VAL A 242 -7.11 23.60 10.53
C VAL A 242 -6.66 24.12 9.16
N GLU A 243 -7.15 25.31 8.80
CA GLU A 243 -6.60 26.12 7.72
C GLU A 243 -5.16 26.53 8.06
N THR A 244 -4.23 26.29 7.14
CA THR A 244 -2.98 27.07 7.08
C THR A 244 -2.90 27.74 5.71
N LYS A 245 -3.06 29.07 5.75
CA LYS A 245 -2.81 30.01 4.66
C LYS A 245 -1.31 30.18 4.40
N ALA A 246 -1.02 30.34 3.10
CA ALA A 246 0.16 30.94 2.46
C ALA A 246 1.52 30.27 2.67
#